data_AF-A0AAW4SBN0-F1
#
_entry.id   AF-A0AAW4SBN0-F1
#
_cell.length_a   1.000
_cell.length_b   1.000
_cell.length_c   1.000
_cell.angle_alpha   90.00
_cell.angle_beta   90.00
_cell.angle_gamma   90.00
#
_symmetry.space_group_name_H-M   'P 1'
#
loop_
_entity.id
_entity.type
_entity.pdbx_description
1 polymer ?
#
loop_
_entity_poly.entity_id
_entity_poly.type
_entity_poly.pdbx_seq_one_letter_code
_entity_poly.pdbx_strand_id
1 'polypeptide(L)'
;MTDDQGAGYHRPPISGRFKKGQSGNPKGRPKGSRNLRTDLSSMMKRRVQIREDGEPRLVSRQELVLLRLFERAAKGDTKACTQLFNMIMKFEPRGAIQQRDHNRHRA
;
A
#
# COMPACT_ATOMS: atom_id res chain seq x y z
N MET A 1 -31.47 6.57 43.16
CA MET A 1 -31.96 7.37 42.03
C MET A 1 -31.77 6.55 40.77
N THR A 2 -32.87 6.12 40.18
CA THR A 2 -32.96 5.19 39.06
C THR A 2 -33.02 5.98 37.76
N ASP A 3 -31.89 6.17 37.11
CA ASP A 3 -31.82 6.81 35.79
C ASP A 3 -32.19 5.80 34.69
N ASP A 4 -33.45 5.37 34.69
CA ASP A 4 -34.09 4.65 33.59
C ASP A 4 -34.66 5.67 32.59
N GLN A 5 -33.79 6.44 31.93
CA GLN A 5 -34.21 7.36 30.88
C GLN A 5 -34.40 6.61 29.55
N GLY A 6 -35.55 5.96 29.43
CA GLY A 6 -36.30 5.77 28.18
C GLY A 6 -35.63 4.90 27.11
N ALA A 7 -35.78 3.57 27.25
CA ALA A 7 -35.62 2.65 26.13
C ALA A 7 -36.73 2.93 25.09
N GLY A 8 -36.35 3.50 23.95
CA GLY A 8 -37.23 3.80 22.82
C GLY A 8 -36.53 3.51 21.48
N TYR A 9 -37.26 3.65 20.37
CA TYR A 9 -36.68 3.45 19.04
C TYR A 9 -35.45 4.35 18.82
N HIS A 10 -34.33 3.78 18.37
CA HIS A 10 -33.00 4.41 18.28
C HIS A 10 -32.38 4.96 19.59
N ARG A 11 -32.92 4.62 20.77
CA ARG A 11 -32.38 5.03 22.07
C ARG A 11 -32.05 3.81 22.92
N PRO A 12 -30.95 3.09 22.62
CA PRO A 12 -30.56 1.91 23.40
C PRO A 12 -30.16 2.33 24.82
N PRO A 13 -30.50 1.54 25.85
CA PRO A 13 -30.21 1.86 27.25
C PRO A 13 -28.71 2.02 27.50
N ILE A 14 -28.34 2.96 28.36
CA ILE A 14 -26.94 3.34 28.61
C ILE A 14 -26.16 2.16 29.21
N SER A 15 -26.80 1.34 30.05
CA SER A 15 -26.22 0.17 30.71
C SER A 15 -25.67 -0.88 29.74
N GLY A 16 -26.21 -0.97 28.51
CA GLY A 16 -25.80 -1.95 27.50
C GLY A 16 -24.89 -1.41 26.40
N ARG A 17 -24.54 -0.11 26.40
CA ARG A 17 -23.70 0.48 25.35
C ARG A 17 -22.23 0.11 25.56
N PHE A 18 -21.54 -0.25 24.48
CA PHE A 18 -20.09 -0.45 24.53
C PHE A 18 -19.37 0.88 24.78
N LYS A 19 -18.31 0.85 25.59
CA LYS A 19 -17.43 2.01 25.80
C LYS A 19 -16.73 2.37 24.49
N LYS A 20 -16.64 3.66 24.16
CA LYS A 20 -15.91 4.14 22.98
C LYS A 20 -14.48 3.60 22.99
N GLY A 21 -14.07 2.93 21.91
CA GLY A 21 -12.75 2.32 21.77
C GLY A 21 -12.64 0.87 22.24
N GLN A 22 -13.65 0.35 22.96
CA GLN A 22 -13.71 -1.04 23.39
C GLN A 22 -14.64 -1.84 22.48
N SER A 23 -14.13 -2.94 21.92
CA SER A 23 -14.97 -3.91 21.19
C SER A 23 -15.90 -4.61 22.18
N GLY A 24 -17.15 -4.83 21.77
CA GLY A 24 -18.11 -5.66 22.52
C GLY A 24 -17.71 -7.13 22.63
N ASN A 25 -16.80 -7.59 21.77
CA ASN A 25 -16.15 -8.89 21.88
C ASN A 25 -14.63 -8.69 22.05
N PRO A 26 -14.11 -8.64 23.29
CA PRO A 26 -12.67 -8.52 23.58
C PRO A 26 -11.84 -9.71 23.09
N LYS A 27 -12.46 -10.89 22.94
CA LYS A 27 -11.83 -12.09 22.36
C LYS A 27 -11.86 -12.10 20.82
N GLY A 28 -12.53 -11.13 20.21
CA GLY A 28 -12.55 -10.97 18.77
C GLY A 28 -11.17 -10.63 18.20
N ARG A 29 -11.04 -10.68 16.87
CA ARG A 29 -9.75 -10.42 16.22
C ARG A 29 -9.26 -9.00 16.55
N PRO A 30 -8.06 -8.85 17.17
CA PRO A 30 -7.59 -7.54 17.58
C PRO A 30 -7.31 -6.65 16.37
N LYS A 31 -7.54 -5.34 16.54
CA LYS A 31 -7.16 -4.33 15.55
C LYS A 31 -5.65 -4.40 15.32
N GLY A 32 -5.22 -4.36 14.06
CA GLY A 32 -3.81 -4.47 13.69
C GLY A 32 -3.23 -5.89 13.76
N SER A 33 -4.06 -6.91 13.97
CA SER A 33 -3.61 -8.30 13.96
C SER A 33 -2.95 -8.69 12.63
N ARG A 34 -1.91 -9.51 12.76
CA ARG A 34 -1.14 -10.07 11.66
C ARG A 34 -2.08 -10.71 10.63
N ASN A 35 -1.87 -10.39 9.35
CA ASN A 35 -2.60 -10.90 8.21
C ASN A 35 -1.68 -10.94 6.97
N LEU A 36 -2.18 -11.51 5.87
CA LEU A 36 -1.37 -11.64 4.64
C LEU A 36 -0.83 -10.30 4.12
N ARG A 37 -1.62 -9.22 4.20
CA ARG A 37 -1.18 -7.89 3.77
C ARG A 37 -0.06 -7.35 4.66
N THR A 38 -0.15 -7.51 5.98
CA THR A 38 0.93 -7.06 6.89
C THR A 38 2.20 -7.87 6.68
N ASP A 39 2.07 -9.18 6.45
CA ASP A 39 3.20 -10.07 6.23
C ASP A 39 3.89 -9.76 4.90
N LEU A 40 3.11 -9.61 3.83
CA LEU A 40 3.63 -9.23 2.52
C LEU A 40 4.33 -7.87 2.57
N SER A 41 3.72 -6.87 3.22
CA SER A 41 4.35 -5.55 3.36
C SER A 41 5.66 -5.61 4.16
N SER A 42 5.69 -6.37 5.26
CA SER A 42 6.89 -6.57 6.05
C SER A 42 7.99 -7.27 5.25
N MET A 43 7.63 -8.32 4.52
CA MET A 43 8.54 -9.06 3.66
C MET A 43 9.15 -8.14 2.58
N MET A 44 8.31 -7.37 1.88
CA MET A 44 8.73 -6.50 0.78
C MET A 44 9.67 -5.36 1.23
N LYS A 45 9.52 -4.90 2.49
CA LYS A 45 10.37 -3.85 3.09
C LYS A 45 11.76 -4.32 3.53
N ARG A 46 11.98 -5.64 3.68
CA ARG A 46 13.29 -6.16 4.10
C ARG A 46 14.37 -5.76 3.08
N ARG A 47 15.55 -5.40 3.59
CA ARG A 47 16.71 -5.06 2.77
C ARG A 47 17.50 -6.32 2.40
N VAL A 48 18.03 -6.32 1.18
CA VAL A 48 18.92 -7.34 0.65
C VAL A 48 20.09 -6.65 -0.07
N GLN A 49 21.27 -7.25 -0.03
CA GLN A 49 22.43 -6.74 -0.73
C GLN A 49 22.43 -7.29 -2.16
N ILE A 50 22.60 -6.40 -3.13
CA ILE A 50 22.77 -6.73 -4.55
C ILE A 50 24.08 -6.11 -5.05
N ARG A 51 24.56 -6.53 -6.21
CA ARG A 51 25.64 -5.86 -6.93
C ARG A 51 25.07 -5.16 -8.15
N GLU A 52 25.33 -3.88 -8.26
CA GLU A 52 24.94 -3.03 -9.39
C GLU A 52 26.22 -2.35 -9.88
N ASP A 53 26.57 -2.55 -11.15
CA ASP A 53 27.81 -2.02 -11.76
C ASP A 53 29.11 -2.35 -10.99
N GLY A 54 29.15 -3.52 -10.35
CA GLY A 54 30.29 -4.00 -9.56
C GLY A 54 30.27 -3.56 -8.10
N GLU A 55 29.45 -2.58 -7.73
CA GLU A 55 29.36 -2.04 -6.38
C GLU A 55 28.23 -2.70 -5.57
N PRO A 56 28.45 -3.03 -4.28
CA PRO A 56 27.41 -3.56 -3.42
C PRO A 56 26.41 -2.47 -3.00
N ARG A 57 25.12 -2.72 -3.24
CA ARG A 57 24.02 -1.82 -2.85
C ARG A 57 22.96 -2.56 -2.02
N LEU A 58 22.47 -1.91 -0.97
CA LEU A 58 21.36 -2.41 -0.13
C LEU A 58 20.02 -1.89 -0.67
N VAL A 59 19.23 -2.78 -1.25
CA VAL A 59 17.90 -2.46 -1.82
C VAL A 59 16.79 -3.16 -1.05
N SER A 60 15.57 -2.66 -1.14
CA SER A 60 14.41 -3.40 -0.61
C SER A 60 14.08 -4.60 -1.50
N ARG A 61 13.45 -5.64 -0.96
CA ARG A 61 12.96 -6.76 -1.79
C ARG A 61 11.96 -6.29 -2.86
N GLN A 62 11.16 -5.28 -2.54
CA GLN A 62 10.26 -4.65 -3.51
C GLN A 62 11.03 -4.05 -4.69
N GLU A 63 12.03 -3.24 -4.41
CA GLU A 63 12.89 -2.62 -5.41
C GLU A 63 13.61 -3.67 -6.25
N LEU A 64 14.15 -4.73 -5.63
CA LEU A 64 14.76 -5.84 -6.34
C LEU A 64 13.80 -6.54 -7.32
N VAL A 65 12.56 -6.80 -6.91
CA VAL A 65 11.57 -7.43 -7.79
C VAL A 65 11.26 -6.54 -9.00
N LEU A 66 11.16 -5.21 -8.78
CA LEU A 66 10.92 -4.25 -9.86
C LEU A 66 12.12 -4.17 -10.81
N LEU A 67 13.34 -4.10 -10.29
CA LEU A 67 14.57 -4.14 -11.09
C LEU A 67 14.62 -5.39 -11.96
N ARG A 68 14.35 -6.57 -11.38
CA ARG A 68 14.38 -7.83 -12.12
C ARG A 68 13.27 -7.93 -13.18
N LEU A 69 12.10 -7.36 -12.89
CA LEU A 69 11.01 -7.27 -13.86
C LEU A 69 11.40 -6.38 -15.04
N PHE A 70 12.02 -5.22 -14.76
CA PHE A 70 12.54 -4.31 -15.76
C PHE A 70 13.62 -4.95 -16.63
N GLU A 71 14.61 -5.61 -16.03
CA GLU A 71 15.67 -6.33 -16.77
C GLU A 71 15.10 -7.37 -17.74
N ARG A 72 14.08 -8.12 -17.31
CA ARG A 72 13.40 -9.11 -18.17
C ARG A 72 12.69 -8.45 -19.34
N ALA A 73 11.96 -7.37 -19.07
CA ALA A 73 11.28 -6.60 -20.12
C ALA A 73 12.28 -6.01 -21.12
N ALA A 74 13.39 -5.44 -20.64
CA ALA A 74 14.47 -4.90 -21.48
C ALA A 74 15.11 -5.98 -22.37
N LYS A 75 15.11 -7.25 -21.94
CA LYS A 75 15.56 -8.41 -22.73
C LYS A 75 14.50 -8.96 -23.70
N GLY A 76 13.34 -8.32 -23.83
CA GLY A 76 12.29 -8.70 -24.79
C GLY A 76 11.22 -9.66 -24.25
N ASP A 77 11.15 -9.88 -22.93
CA ASP A 77 10.06 -10.67 -22.33
C ASP A 77 8.73 -9.90 -22.41
N THR A 78 7.90 -10.27 -23.39
CA THR A 78 6.62 -9.59 -23.68
C THR A 78 5.64 -9.62 -22.51
N LYS A 79 5.68 -10.66 -21.67
CA LYS A 79 4.84 -10.73 -20.46
C LYS A 79 5.35 -9.73 -19.42
N ALA A 80 6.66 -9.62 -19.24
CA ALA A 80 7.25 -8.62 -18.35
C ALA A 80 6.95 -7.19 -18.81
N CYS A 81 7.04 -6.91 -20.12
CA CYS A 81 6.63 -5.63 -20.71
C CYS A 81 5.17 -5.30 -20.39
N THR A 82 4.27 -6.27 -20.61
CA THR A 82 2.83 -6.11 -20.33
C THR A 82 2.58 -5.78 -18.86
N GLN A 83 3.26 -6.46 -17.93
CA GLN A 83 3.13 -6.17 -16.49
C GLN A 83 3.61 -4.75 -16.15
N LEU A 84 4.73 -4.30 -16.72
CA LEU A 84 5.22 -2.93 -16.52
C LEU A 84 4.26 -1.88 -17.08
N PHE A 85 3.76 -2.07 -18.30
CA PHE A 85 2.77 -1.15 -18.88
C PHE A 85 1.51 -1.06 -18.03
N ASN A 86 1.00 -2.20 -17.53
CA ASN A 86 -0.15 -2.21 -16.62
C ASN A 86 0.12 -1.46 -15.31
N MET A 87 1.34 -1.56 -14.77
CA MET A 87 1.74 -0.80 -13.58
C MET A 87 1.79 0.70 -13.90
N ILE A 88 2.45 1.09 -15.00
CA ILE A 88 2.56 2.49 -15.44
C ILE A 88 1.17 3.10 -15.62
N MET A 89 0.27 2.45 -16.36
CA MET A 89 -1.10 2.94 -16.60
C MET A 89 -1.93 3.07 -15.31
N LYS A 90 -1.62 2.28 -14.28
CA LYS A 90 -2.29 2.32 -12.98
C LYS A 90 -1.77 3.43 -12.06
N PHE A 91 -0.51 3.85 -12.23
CA PHE A 91 0.16 4.83 -11.37
C PHE A 91 0.37 6.19 -12.04
N GLU A 92 0.32 6.28 -13.36
CA GLU A 92 0.20 7.54 -14.09
C GLU A 92 -1.09 8.25 -13.65
N PRO A 93 -1.00 9.48 -13.12
CA PRO A 93 -2.19 10.28 -12.93
C PRO A 93 -2.82 10.50 -14.30
N ARG A 94 -4.14 10.25 -14.43
CA ARG A 94 -4.92 10.69 -15.58
C ARG A 94 -4.83 12.23 -15.66
N GLY A 95 -3.77 12.78 -16.28
CA GLY A 95 -3.59 14.23 -16.45
C GLY A 95 -2.19 14.83 -16.27
N ALA A 96 -1.07 14.12 -16.45
CA ALA A 96 0.27 14.74 -16.39
C ALA A 96 1.01 14.90 -17.73
N ILE A 97 0.29 14.88 -18.86
CA ILE A 97 0.84 15.35 -20.14
C ILE A 97 0.50 16.83 -20.28
N GLN A 98 1.24 17.70 -19.57
CA GLN A 98 1.37 19.08 -20.01
C GLN A 98 2.72 19.69 -19.59
N GLN A 99 3.51 19.98 -20.62
CA GLN A 99 4.53 21.02 -20.73
C GLN A 99 5.83 20.85 -19.93
N ARG A 100 6.85 20.29 -20.59
CA ARG A 100 8.24 20.77 -20.51
C ARG A 100 8.97 20.60 -21.85
N ASP A 101 8.43 21.20 -22.90
CA ASP A 101 9.19 21.51 -24.13
C ASP A 101 8.91 22.96 -24.52
N HIS A 102 9.36 23.90 -23.69
CA HIS A 102 9.47 25.33 -24.04
C HIS A 102 10.76 25.87 -23.42
N ASN A 103 11.91 25.35 -23.84
CA ASN A 103 13.16 26.10 -23.75
C ASN A 103 14.20 25.68 -24.80
N ARG A 104 13.77 25.57 -26.06
CA ARG A 104 14.65 25.75 -27.22
C ARG A 104 14.19 27.01 -27.93
N HIS A 105 15.13 27.93 -28.13
CA HIS A 105 15.01 29.25 -28.73
C HIS A 105 14.69 30.41 -27.78
N ARG A 106 15.74 30.93 -27.13
CA ARG A 106 16.05 32.36 -27.22
C ARG A 106 17.56 32.56 -27.39
N ALA A 107 17.86 33.32 -28.45
CA ALA A 107 19.06 34.04 -28.89
C ALA A 107 20.41 33.66 -28.29
#